data_AF-A0A6N7W8I2-F1
#
_entry.id   AF-A0A6N7W8I2-F1
#
_cell.length_a   1.000
_cell.length_b   1.000
_cell.length_c   1.000
_cell.angle_alpha   90.00
_cell.angle_beta   90.00
_cell.angle_gamma   90.00
#
_symmetry.space_group_name_H-M   'P 1'
#
loop_
_entity.id
_entity.type
_entity.pdbx_description
1 polymer ?
#
loop_
_entity_poly.entity_id
_entity_poly.type
_entity_poly.pdbx_seq_one_letter_code
_entity_poly.pdbx_strand_id
1 'polypeptide(L)'
;MIGLDPDSVVSTCLLWDLDDVIVYGTNIYQLYLDINREYEDDWEEVDLPFIVSKKKGYKTPVRKTDFINIVLVFDYGRHDPNFSEEKILKMQTYFVDSADAGQLYLNYPMIESYQHLLAIPDSDYADRSVPVNLQPGLQYKNLVTAEYKRNKFLVGAD
;
A
#
# COMPACT_ATOMS: atom_id res chain seq x y z
N MET A 1 -8.40 -31.41 19.44
CA MET A 1 -8.27 -29.94 19.44
C MET A 1 -6.86 -29.64 19.88
N ILE A 2 -5.97 -29.30 18.95
CA ILE A 2 -4.60 -28.89 19.28
C ILE A 2 -4.74 -27.42 19.67
N GLY A 3 -4.58 -27.13 20.97
CA GLY A 3 -4.59 -25.77 21.47
C GLY A 3 -3.35 -25.06 20.94
N LEU A 4 -3.54 -24.16 19.98
CA LEU A 4 -2.52 -23.18 19.63
C LEU A 4 -2.53 -22.14 20.75
N ASP A 5 -1.39 -22.05 21.43
CA ASP A 5 -1.13 -21.07 22.48
C ASP A 5 -1.16 -19.65 21.84
N PRO A 6 -2.02 -18.73 22.31
CA PRO A 6 -2.09 -17.37 21.79
C PRO A 6 -0.75 -16.62 21.91
N ASP A 7 0.13 -16.98 22.87
CA ASP A 7 1.46 -16.36 23.00
C ASP A 7 2.43 -16.84 21.90
N SER A 8 2.22 -18.03 21.33
CA SER A 8 3.03 -18.53 20.21
C SER A 8 2.81 -17.75 18.91
N VAL A 9 1.60 -17.22 18.72
CA VAL A 9 1.25 -16.40 17.55
C VAL A 9 1.83 -15.00 17.69
N VAL A 10 1.81 -14.44 18.90
CA VAL A 10 2.36 -13.10 19.20
C VAL A 10 3.89 -13.10 19.10
N SER A 11 4.57 -14.16 19.56
CA SER A 11 6.04 -14.27 19.45
C SER A 11 6.56 -14.36 18.01
N THR A 12 5.78 -14.88 17.07
CA THR A 12 6.21 -15.02 15.67
C THR A 12 6.20 -13.65 14.95
N CYS A 13 5.38 -12.69 15.40
CA CYS A 13 5.31 -11.34 14.83
C CYS A 13 6.40 -10.38 15.31
N LEU A 14 7.26 -10.76 16.26
CA LEU A 14 8.27 -9.88 16.87
C LEU A 14 9.74 -10.23 16.52
N LEU A 15 9.97 -11.10 15.52
CA LEU A 15 11.32 -11.55 15.14
C LEU A 15 11.86 -10.88 13.87
N TRP A 16 11.44 -9.65 13.57
CA TRP A 16 12.12 -8.84 12.55
C TRP A 16 12.88 -7.79 13.34
N ASP A 17 14.21 -7.96 13.41
CA ASP A 17 15.06 -6.95 14.02
C ASP A 17 14.91 -5.68 13.18
N LEU A 18 14.37 -4.62 13.79
CA LEU A 18 14.09 -3.36 13.07
C LEU A 18 15.38 -2.70 12.57
N ASP A 19 16.52 -3.11 13.12
CA ASP A 19 17.85 -2.69 12.68
C ASP A 19 18.17 -3.14 11.24
N ASP A 20 17.48 -4.15 10.71
CA ASP A 20 17.64 -4.66 9.34
C ASP A 20 16.64 -4.06 8.33
N VAL A 21 15.80 -3.10 8.75
CA VAL A 21 14.76 -2.51 7.90
C VAL A 21 15.18 -1.13 7.39
N ILE A 22 15.37 -1.01 6.07
CA ILE A 22 15.58 0.29 5.43
C ILE A 22 14.24 0.90 5.02
N VAL A 23 13.89 2.03 5.65
CA VAL A 23 12.68 2.78 5.34
C VAL A 23 12.96 3.88 4.32
N TYR A 24 12.40 3.77 3.13
CA TYR A 24 12.45 4.82 2.10
C TYR A 24 11.81 6.13 2.60
N GLY A 25 10.60 6.06 3.18
CA GLY A 25 10.00 7.15 3.95
C GLY A 25 9.29 8.24 3.13
N THR A 26 8.81 7.94 1.94
CA THR A 26 7.94 8.84 1.15
C THR A 26 6.92 8.01 0.37
N ASN A 27 6.17 8.62 -0.56
CA ASN A 27 5.12 7.94 -1.31
C ASN A 27 5.66 7.21 -2.56
N ILE A 28 4.83 6.31 -3.11
CA ILE A 28 5.18 5.52 -4.30
C ILE A 28 5.48 6.37 -5.54
N TYR A 29 4.83 7.52 -5.69
CA TYR A 29 5.04 8.39 -6.85
C TYR A 29 6.41 9.05 -6.81
N GLN A 30 6.90 9.42 -5.63
CA GLN A 30 8.25 9.92 -5.46
C GLN A 30 9.28 8.82 -5.70
N LEU A 31 8.98 7.57 -5.30
CA LEU A 31 9.85 6.44 -5.63
C LEU A 31 9.98 6.27 -7.14
N TYR A 32 8.85 6.27 -7.86
CA TYR A 32 8.84 6.20 -9.31
C TYR A 32 9.71 7.31 -9.94
N LEU A 33 9.57 8.56 -9.47
CA LEU A 33 10.38 9.68 -9.98
C LEU A 33 11.87 9.51 -9.66
N ASP A 34 12.22 8.99 -8.49
CA ASP A 34 13.61 8.79 -8.10
C ASP A 34 14.26 7.66 -8.93
N ILE A 35 13.53 6.59 -9.23
CA ILE A 35 14.01 5.52 -10.14
C ILE A 35 14.29 6.11 -11.52
N ASN A 36 13.33 6.82 -12.11
CA ASN A 36 13.51 7.39 -13.45
C ASN A 36 14.59 8.47 -13.51
N ARG A 37 14.85 9.18 -12.41
CA ARG A 37 15.97 10.12 -12.34
C ARG A 37 17.32 9.42 -12.34
N GLU A 38 17.42 8.26 -11.70
CA GLU A 38 18.68 7.52 -11.59
C GLU A 38 18.97 6.68 -12.84
N TYR A 39 17.92 6.13 -13.48
CA TYR A 39 18.06 5.17 -14.57
C TYR A 39 17.49 5.63 -15.91
N GLU A 40 17.05 6.89 -16.04
CA GLU A 40 16.62 7.48 -17.32
C GLU A 40 15.56 6.64 -18.08
N ASP A 41 14.53 6.17 -17.37
CA ASP A 41 13.47 5.26 -17.88
C ASP A 41 13.90 3.83 -18.25
N ASP A 42 15.18 3.48 -18.13
CA ASP A 42 15.67 2.10 -18.25
C ASP A 42 15.49 1.36 -16.92
N TRP A 43 14.57 0.39 -16.88
CA TRP A 43 14.25 -0.35 -15.67
C TRP A 43 14.87 -1.75 -15.67
N GLU A 44 15.78 -2.10 -16.60
CA GLU A 44 16.30 -3.48 -16.69
C GLU A 44 16.91 -3.97 -15.36
N GLU A 45 17.72 -3.14 -14.69
CA GLU A 45 18.38 -3.50 -13.42
C GLU A 45 18.34 -2.38 -12.37
N VAL A 46 17.14 -2.07 -11.85
CA VAL A 46 17.00 -1.08 -10.77
C VAL A 46 17.56 -1.64 -9.45
N ASP A 47 18.52 -0.92 -8.87
CA ASP A 47 19.09 -1.18 -7.55
C ASP A 47 18.40 -0.28 -6.53
N LEU A 48 17.25 -0.74 -6.02
CA LEU A 48 16.41 0.04 -5.10
C LEU A 48 17.19 0.47 -3.83
N PRO A 49 17.92 -0.41 -3.12
CA PRO A 49 18.69 0.01 -1.94
C PRO A 49 19.74 1.08 -2.24
N PHE A 50 20.33 1.07 -3.44
CA PHE A 50 21.25 2.13 -3.86
C PHE A 50 20.55 3.50 -3.96
N ILE A 51 19.37 3.56 -4.58
CA ILE A 51 18.56 4.80 -4.61
C ILE A 51 18.24 5.29 -3.19
N VAL A 52 17.78 4.38 -2.32
CA VAL A 52 17.38 4.74 -0.95
C VAL A 52 18.58 5.23 -0.14
N SER A 53 19.71 4.55 -0.21
CA SER A 53 20.93 4.92 0.55
C SER A 53 21.52 6.25 0.09
N LYS A 54 21.53 6.52 -1.22
CA LYS A 54 21.91 7.82 -1.79
C LYS A 54 21.00 8.94 -1.28
N LYS A 55 19.69 8.71 -1.31
CA LYS A 55 18.69 9.68 -0.81
C LYS A 55 18.83 9.97 0.68
N LYS A 56 19.16 8.96 1.48
CA LYS A 56 19.39 9.10 2.93
C LYS A 56 20.77 9.66 3.28
N GLY A 57 21.67 9.79 2.30
CA GLY A 57 23.02 10.31 2.51
C GLY A 57 23.93 9.34 3.26
N TYR A 58 23.74 8.02 3.08
CA TYR A 58 24.63 7.03 3.69
C TYR A 58 26.05 7.18 3.13
N LYS A 59 27.05 7.08 4.01
CA LYS A 59 28.48 7.20 3.62
C LYS A 59 28.90 6.12 2.62
N THR A 60 28.38 4.91 2.83
CA THR A 60 28.56 3.78 1.93
C THR A 60 27.19 3.41 1.40
N PRO A 61 26.95 3.49 0.08
CA PRO A 61 25.71 3.03 -0.52
C PRO A 61 25.53 1.53 -0.30
N VAL A 62 24.30 1.12 0.03
CA VAL A 62 23.92 -0.30 0.07
C VAL A 62 23.39 -0.74 -1.29
N ARG A 63 23.46 -2.04 -1.55
CA ARG A 63 23.14 -2.68 -2.83
C ARG A 63 22.03 -3.69 -2.66
N LYS A 64 21.31 -3.98 -3.75
CA LYS A 64 20.33 -5.10 -3.82
C LYS A 64 20.88 -6.41 -3.27
N THR A 65 22.14 -6.72 -3.56
CA THR A 65 22.83 -7.95 -3.11
C THR A 65 23.06 -8.03 -1.60
N ASP A 66 22.91 -6.92 -0.88
CA ASP A 66 23.02 -6.90 0.58
C ASP A 66 21.73 -7.40 1.26
N PHE A 67 20.66 -7.64 0.48
CA PHE A 67 19.35 -8.05 0.97
C PHE A 67 18.95 -9.41 0.39
N ILE A 68 18.28 -10.22 1.21
CA ILE A 68 17.66 -11.48 0.77
C ILE A 68 16.28 -11.20 0.16
N ASN A 69 15.53 -10.27 0.76
CA ASN A 69 14.19 -9.91 0.31
C ASN A 69 14.01 -8.40 0.35
N ILE A 70 13.35 -7.86 -0.67
CA ILE A 70 12.91 -6.46 -0.77
C ILE A 70 11.39 -6.45 -0.87
N VAL A 71 10.74 -5.86 0.12
CA VAL A 71 9.29 -5.70 0.17
C VAL A 71 8.95 -4.23 0.20
N LEU A 72 8.08 -3.80 -0.71
CA LEU A 72 7.62 -2.43 -0.83
C LEU A 72 6.17 -2.35 -0.39
N VAL A 73 5.88 -1.58 0.65
CA VAL A 73 4.52 -1.36 1.14
C VAL A 73 4.22 0.13 1.06
N PHE A 74 3.24 0.49 0.23
CA PHE A 74 2.82 1.88 0.04
C PHE A 74 1.31 2.03 0.11
N ASP A 75 0.85 3.17 0.61
CA ASP A 75 -0.55 3.55 0.48
C ASP A 75 -0.87 3.96 -0.97
N TYR A 76 -1.99 3.47 -1.47
CA TYR A 76 -2.51 3.79 -2.80
C TYR A 76 -3.21 5.15 -2.78
N GLY A 77 -2.40 6.21 -2.84
CA GLY A 77 -2.83 7.61 -2.76
C GLY A 77 -3.28 8.21 -4.09
N ARG A 78 -4.44 7.79 -4.64
CA ARG A 78 -4.99 8.36 -5.90
C ARG A 78 -5.15 9.89 -5.94
N HIS A 79 -5.25 10.52 -4.78
CA HIS A 79 -5.41 11.97 -4.66
C HIS A 79 -4.08 12.74 -4.73
N ASP A 80 -2.95 12.04 -4.80
CA ASP A 80 -1.64 12.68 -4.96
C ASP A 80 -1.57 13.39 -6.33
N PRO A 81 -1.09 14.64 -6.41
CA PRO A 81 -0.94 15.36 -7.67
C PRO A 81 -0.08 14.65 -8.72
N ASN A 82 0.81 13.74 -8.30
CA ASN A 82 1.68 12.97 -9.18
C ASN A 82 1.07 11.63 -9.62
N PHE A 83 -0.16 11.33 -9.21
CA PHE A 83 -0.87 10.12 -9.59
C PHE A 83 -0.95 9.97 -11.11
N SER A 84 -0.66 8.77 -11.56
CA SER A 84 -0.97 8.30 -12.91
C SER A 84 -1.15 6.78 -12.84
N GLU A 85 -2.19 6.28 -13.50
CA GLU A 85 -2.47 4.84 -13.59
C GLU A 85 -1.32 4.10 -14.27
N GLU A 86 -0.72 4.69 -15.30
CA GLU A 86 0.44 4.14 -16.01
C GLU A 86 1.65 3.96 -15.06
N LYS A 87 1.92 4.94 -14.19
CA LYS A 87 3.00 4.84 -13.21
C LYS A 87 2.76 3.68 -12.25
N ILE A 88 1.54 3.53 -11.76
CA ILE A 88 1.17 2.45 -10.84
C ILE A 88 1.30 1.09 -11.54
N LEU A 89 0.81 0.98 -12.77
CA LEU A 89 0.91 -0.26 -13.54
C LEU A 89 2.36 -0.65 -13.83
N LYS A 90 3.22 0.31 -14.21
CA LYS A 90 4.66 0.07 -14.38
C LYS A 90 5.30 -0.42 -13.08
N MET A 91 4.99 0.21 -11.94
CA MET A 91 5.48 -0.23 -10.62
C MET A 91 5.02 -1.63 -10.26
N GLN A 92 3.73 -1.96 -10.47
CA GLN A 92 3.18 -3.29 -10.18
C GLN A 92 3.74 -4.39 -11.09
N THR A 93 4.01 -4.07 -12.34
CA THR A 93 4.58 -5.02 -13.32
C THR A 93 6.06 -5.29 -13.06
N TYR A 94 6.78 -4.29 -12.53
CA TYR A 94 8.20 -4.40 -12.25
C TYR A 94 8.48 -5.11 -10.91
N PHE A 95 7.78 -4.72 -9.85
CA PHE A 95 8.04 -5.22 -8.50
C PHE A 95 7.14 -6.43 -8.16
N VAL A 96 7.48 -7.59 -8.74
CA VAL A 96 6.69 -8.82 -8.66
C VAL A 96 7.29 -9.94 -7.82
N ASP A 97 8.56 -9.84 -7.40
CA ASP A 97 9.27 -10.90 -6.67
C ASP A 97 10.19 -10.28 -5.61
N SER A 98 9.99 -10.66 -4.34
CA SER A 98 10.75 -10.10 -3.23
C SER A 98 12.23 -10.48 -3.26
N ALA A 99 12.58 -11.62 -3.87
CA ALA A 99 13.96 -12.10 -3.92
C ALA A 99 14.77 -11.52 -5.10
N ASP A 100 14.14 -10.74 -5.97
CA ASP A 100 14.80 -10.05 -7.09
C ASP A 100 14.66 -8.53 -6.97
N ALA A 101 13.90 -7.87 -7.87
CA ALA A 101 13.75 -6.41 -7.87
C ALA A 101 12.95 -5.90 -6.66
N GLY A 102 12.11 -6.77 -6.07
CA GLY A 102 11.26 -6.49 -4.92
C GLY A 102 9.79 -6.82 -5.20
N GLN A 103 8.99 -6.96 -4.14
CA GLN A 103 7.56 -7.22 -4.22
C GLN A 103 6.77 -6.01 -3.74
N LEU A 104 5.89 -5.47 -4.59
CA LEU A 104 5.03 -4.35 -4.25
C LEU A 104 3.68 -4.78 -3.67
N TYR A 105 3.35 -4.22 -2.51
CA TYR A 105 2.04 -4.25 -1.88
C TYR A 105 1.47 -2.82 -1.80
N LEU A 106 0.30 -2.64 -2.39
CA LEU A 106 -0.44 -1.39 -2.29
C LEU A 106 -1.55 -1.54 -1.26
N ASN A 107 -1.41 -0.82 -0.16
CA ASN A 107 -2.44 -0.71 0.85
C ASN A 107 -3.50 0.31 0.37
N TYR A 108 -4.78 -0.01 0.50
CA TYR A 108 -5.84 0.96 0.28
C TYR A 108 -6.70 1.09 1.54
N PRO A 109 -6.18 1.73 2.60
CA PRO A 109 -6.87 1.86 3.87
C PRO A 109 -7.88 3.01 3.80
N MET A 110 -8.89 2.88 2.95
CA MET A 110 -10.02 3.79 2.96
C MET A 110 -11.03 3.27 3.97
N ILE A 111 -11.04 3.83 5.19
CA ILE A 111 -12.01 3.45 6.24
C ILE A 111 -13.45 3.53 5.73
N GLU A 112 -13.71 4.42 4.77
CA GLU A 112 -15.02 4.57 4.17
C GLU A 112 -15.42 3.39 3.27
N SER A 113 -14.50 2.55 2.77
CA SER A 113 -14.91 1.26 2.17
C SER A 113 -15.54 0.37 3.23
N TYR A 114 -14.88 0.18 4.37
CA TYR A 114 -15.42 -0.60 5.50
C TYR A 114 -16.73 -0.06 6.06
N GLN A 115 -16.93 1.27 6.05
CA GLN A 115 -18.18 1.89 6.49
C GLN A 115 -19.30 1.82 5.45
N HIS A 116 -18.97 1.53 4.20
CA HIS A 116 -19.93 1.37 3.12
C HIS A 116 -20.56 -0.02 3.14
N LEU A 117 -20.86 -0.54 4.32
CA LEU A 117 -21.73 -1.69 4.53
C LEU A 117 -23.17 -1.18 4.66
N LEU A 118 -24.07 -1.72 3.86
CA LEU A 118 -25.48 -1.33 3.92
C LEU A 118 -26.28 -2.16 4.93
N ALA A 119 -25.83 -3.39 5.21
CA ALA A 119 -26.42 -4.29 6.18
C ALA A 119 -25.37 -5.24 6.77
N ILE A 120 -25.76 -6.06 7.76
CA ILE A 120 -24.96 -7.19 8.21
C ILE A 120 -25.90 -8.41 8.26
N PRO A 121 -25.71 -9.44 7.40
CA PRO A 121 -24.70 -9.53 6.34
C PRO A 121 -25.02 -8.63 5.12
N ASP A 122 -23.99 -8.22 4.37
CA ASP A 122 -24.12 -7.49 3.08
C ASP A 122 -23.46 -8.33 1.98
N SER A 123 -24.27 -9.10 1.26
CA SER A 123 -23.79 -10.01 0.20
C SER A 123 -23.14 -9.29 -0.97
N ASP A 124 -23.53 -8.03 -1.20
CA ASP A 124 -23.14 -7.28 -2.39
C ASP A 124 -21.90 -6.42 -2.13
N TYR A 125 -21.38 -6.44 -0.89
CA TYR A 125 -20.24 -5.61 -0.49
C TYR A 125 -18.98 -5.87 -1.32
N ALA A 126 -18.70 -7.14 -1.64
CA ALA A 126 -17.50 -7.53 -2.39
C ALA A 126 -17.49 -6.99 -3.83
N ASP A 127 -18.65 -6.86 -4.46
CA ASP A 127 -18.81 -6.40 -5.84
C ASP A 127 -19.16 -4.90 -5.94
N ARG A 128 -19.39 -4.23 -4.80
CA ARG A 128 -19.76 -2.82 -4.75
C ARG A 128 -18.59 -1.96 -5.24
N SER A 129 -18.83 -1.24 -6.32
CA SER A 129 -17.86 -0.30 -6.90
C SER A 129 -18.47 1.10 -7.02
N VAL A 130 -17.61 2.11 -6.92
CA VAL A 130 -17.98 3.51 -7.14
C VAL A 130 -17.17 4.08 -8.30
N PRO A 131 -17.79 4.91 -9.15
CA PRO A 131 -17.11 5.43 -10.34
C PRO A 131 -15.98 6.39 -9.95
N VAL A 132 -14.86 6.25 -10.66
CA VAL A 132 -13.57 6.92 -10.37
C VAL A 132 -13.58 8.43 -10.68
N ASN A 133 -14.50 8.88 -11.53
CA ASN A 133 -14.60 10.26 -12.01
C ASN A 133 -15.15 11.25 -10.96
N LEU A 134 -15.72 10.74 -9.86
CA LEU A 134 -15.97 11.53 -8.65
C LEU A 134 -14.61 11.90 -8.06
N GLN A 135 -14.39 13.14 -7.61
CA GLN A 135 -13.16 13.52 -6.87
C GLN A 135 -13.06 12.61 -5.62
N PRO A 136 -12.33 11.49 -5.69
CA PRO A 136 -12.89 10.23 -5.19
C PRO A 136 -12.72 10.07 -3.69
N GLY A 137 -11.90 10.91 -3.07
CA GLY A 137 -11.82 10.99 -1.62
C GLY A 137 -13.06 11.66 -1.03
N LEU A 138 -13.24 12.96 -1.29
CA LEU A 138 -14.25 13.76 -0.58
C LEU A 138 -15.69 13.38 -0.93
N GLN A 139 -15.96 13.10 -2.21
CA GLN A 139 -17.32 12.76 -2.64
C GLN A 139 -17.74 11.37 -2.17
N TYR A 140 -16.83 10.39 -2.24
CA TYR A 140 -17.09 9.06 -1.70
C TYR A 140 -17.27 9.09 -0.18
N LYS A 141 -16.42 9.83 0.55
CA LYS A 141 -16.57 10.06 1.99
C LYS A 141 -17.96 10.61 2.33
N ASN A 142 -18.43 11.59 1.57
CA ASN A 142 -19.75 12.18 1.76
C ASN A 142 -20.89 11.18 1.45
N LEU A 143 -20.77 10.39 0.39
CA LEU A 143 -21.72 9.34 0.02
C LEU A 143 -21.84 8.30 1.14
N VAL A 144 -20.72 7.73 1.56
CA VAL A 144 -20.68 6.72 2.64
C VAL A 144 -21.23 7.31 3.93
N THR A 145 -20.88 8.55 4.26
CA THR A 145 -21.41 9.23 5.46
C THR A 145 -22.94 9.39 5.40
N ALA A 146 -23.50 9.73 4.23
CA ALA A 146 -24.93 9.89 4.05
C ALA A 146 -25.68 8.55 4.16
N GLU A 147 -25.16 7.51 3.51
CA GLU A 147 -25.76 6.17 3.53
C GLU A 147 -25.62 5.50 4.89
N TYR A 148 -24.46 5.60 5.53
CA TYR A 148 -24.23 5.12 6.89
C TYR A 148 -25.20 5.77 7.90
N LYS A 149 -25.39 7.10 7.82
CA LYS A 149 -26.38 7.80 8.65
C LYS A 149 -27.79 7.29 8.39
N ARG A 150 -28.18 7.11 7.13
CA ARG A 150 -29.50 6.57 6.74
C ARG A 150 -29.78 5.22 7.38
N ASN A 151 -28.81 4.31 7.34
CA ASN A 151 -28.96 2.97 7.90
C ASN A 151 -29.04 2.98 9.43
N LYS A 152 -28.33 3.88 10.11
CA LYS A 152 -28.44 4.04 11.57
C LYS A 152 -29.84 4.45 12.03
N PHE A 153 -30.57 5.22 11.23
CA PHE A 153 -31.97 5.59 11.53
C PHE A 153 -32.98 4.48 11.24
N LEU A 154 -32.65 3.52 10.37
CA LEU A 154 -33.53 2.39 10.05
C LEU A 154 -33.36 1.22 11.03
N VAL A 155 -32.15 1.01 11.55
CA VAL A 155 -31.86 -0.06 12.53
C VAL A 155 -32.21 0.35 13.98
N GLY A 156 -32.44 1.65 14.23
CA GLY A 156 -32.83 2.17 15.56
C GLY A 156 -34.32 2.41 15.75
N ALA A 157 -35.17 1.90 14.84
CA ALA A 157 -36.62 2.14 14.84
C ALA A 157 -37.47 0.91 15.23
N ASP A 158 -36.83 -0.18 15.67
CA ASP A 158 -37.49 -1.40 16.18
C ASP A 158 -37.14 -1.66 17.65
#